data_AF-A0A2D5UL54-F1
#
_entry.id   AF-A0A2D5UL54-F1
#
_cell.length_a   1.000
_cell.length_b   1.000
_cell.length_c   1.000
_cell.angle_alpha   90.00
_cell.angle_beta   90.00
_cell.angle_gamma   90.00
#
_symmetry.space_group_name_H-M   'P 1'
#
loop_
_entity.id
_entity.type
_entity.pdbx_description
1 polymer ?
#
loop_
_entity_poly.entity_id
_entity_poly.type
_entity_poly.pdbx_seq_one_letter_code
_entity_poly.pdbx_strand_id
1 'polypeptide(L)'
;MIVIAIIALGGLGLIAALILYFIANKFKVFEDPKIDEVEEALPSANCGGCGFPGCRAYAEATVKAAKDKGSLEGLNCPVGGNDVAQTVGNILGLEVEETDPMIAVIRCNGSRTNSPGKVTYEGATSCAFAHALYSGEGGCQFGCLGLADCVDSCDFDAIHMNTETGLPEVNDKCTACGACVTACPRDIIELRKKGPKDKKIFVSCVNKEKGAPAKKNCIVACIGCGKCDKVCNFDAITITSFLAYIDFTKCTLCRKCVEVCPTNSIHEINFRPRKPKPEKPKVVAPSVDTPGVKKPTNEESAKPSEQKLSKPKDVENTIAEKPVENIDKKE
;
A
#
# COMPACT_ATOMS: atom_id res chain seq x y z
N MET A 1 67.22 -17.26 -30.26
CA MET A 1 66.38 -16.57 -29.25
C MET A 1 64.99 -16.25 -29.78
N ILE A 2 64.85 -15.50 -30.88
CA ILE A 2 63.53 -15.10 -31.44
C ILE A 2 62.66 -16.31 -31.84
N VAL A 3 63.20 -17.31 -32.54
CA VAL A 3 62.44 -18.49 -32.99
C VAL A 3 61.90 -19.33 -31.81
N ILE A 4 62.69 -19.48 -30.75
CA ILE A 4 62.29 -20.21 -29.53
C ILE A 4 61.15 -19.46 -28.82
N ALA A 5 61.21 -18.13 -28.75
CA ALA A 5 60.15 -17.32 -28.17
C ALA A 5 58.84 -17.45 -28.97
N ILE A 6 58.91 -17.45 -30.30
CA ILE A 6 57.74 -17.63 -31.19
C ILE A 6 57.11 -19.01 -30.98
N ILE A 7 57.92 -20.08 -30.93
CA ILE A 7 57.42 -21.44 -30.71
C ILE A 7 56.81 -21.58 -29.31
N ALA A 8 57.44 -21.01 -28.28
CA ALA A 8 56.95 -21.07 -26.91
C ALA A 8 55.60 -20.32 -26.76
N LEU A 9 55.49 -19.11 -27.29
CA LEU A 9 54.24 -18.32 -27.26
C LEU A 9 53.14 -18.97 -28.11
N GLY A 10 53.47 -19.45 -29.31
CA GLY A 10 52.53 -20.13 -30.20
C GLY A 10 52.02 -21.46 -29.61
N GLY A 11 52.91 -22.25 -29.00
CA GLY A 11 52.57 -23.50 -28.33
C GLY A 11 51.65 -23.28 -27.12
N LEU A 12 51.96 -22.28 -26.29
CA LEU A 12 51.10 -21.93 -25.15
C LEU A 12 49.72 -21.44 -25.62
N GLY A 13 49.67 -20.63 -26.69
CA GLY A 13 48.43 -20.18 -27.31
C GLY A 13 47.58 -21.32 -27.87
N LEU A 14 48.21 -22.29 -28.55
CA LEU A 14 47.52 -23.47 -29.08
C LEU A 14 46.97 -24.34 -27.93
N ILE A 15 47.75 -24.56 -26.89
CA ILE A 15 47.32 -25.33 -25.71
C ILE A 15 46.13 -24.63 -25.03
N ALA A 16 46.21 -23.32 -24.81
CA ALA A 16 45.12 -22.55 -24.23
C ALA A 16 43.86 -22.58 -25.10
N ALA A 17 44.00 -22.47 -26.44
CA ALA A 17 42.88 -22.55 -27.38
C ALA A 17 42.20 -23.93 -27.35
N LEU A 18 42.98 -25.02 -27.30
CA LEU A 18 42.45 -26.38 -27.21
C LEU A 18 41.71 -26.61 -25.88
N ILE A 19 42.27 -26.11 -24.77
CA ILE A 19 41.63 -26.18 -23.46
C ILE A 19 40.30 -25.40 -23.47
N LEU A 20 40.30 -24.17 -23.99
CA LEU A 20 39.09 -23.35 -24.08
C LEU A 20 38.03 -23.98 -25.00
N TYR A 21 38.42 -24.56 -26.13
CA TYR A 21 37.50 -25.28 -27.02
C TYR A 21 36.85 -26.48 -26.31
N PHE A 22 37.65 -27.27 -25.59
CA PHE A 22 37.13 -28.43 -24.87
C PHE A 22 36.20 -28.02 -23.72
N ILE A 23 36.57 -26.99 -22.96
CA ILE A 23 35.72 -26.43 -21.90
C ILE A 23 34.44 -25.87 -22.51
N ALA A 24 34.52 -25.08 -23.58
CA ALA A 24 33.35 -24.50 -24.24
C ALA A 24 32.36 -25.56 -24.75
N ASN A 25 32.86 -26.68 -25.31
CA ASN A 25 31.99 -27.78 -25.72
C ASN A 25 31.44 -28.60 -24.53
N LYS A 26 32.26 -28.82 -23.50
CA LYS A 26 31.86 -29.55 -22.29
C LYS A 26 30.76 -28.83 -21.52
N PHE A 27 30.80 -27.50 -21.49
CA PHE A 27 29.87 -26.63 -20.78
C PHE A 27 28.90 -25.89 -21.71
N LYS A 28 28.73 -26.35 -22.95
CA LYS A 28 27.73 -25.78 -23.85
C LYS A 28 26.34 -26.03 -23.26
N VAL A 29 25.73 -24.99 -22.70
CA VAL A 29 24.34 -25.02 -22.26
C VAL A 29 23.47 -24.96 -23.50
N PHE A 30 22.64 -25.98 -23.71
CA PHE A 30 21.64 -25.96 -24.76
C PHE A 30 20.43 -25.17 -24.25
N GLU A 31 20.26 -23.96 -24.74
CA GLU A 31 19.07 -23.15 -24.50
C GLU A 31 18.02 -23.51 -25.55
N ASP A 32 16.76 -23.64 -25.09
CA ASP A 32 15.65 -23.79 -26.03
C ASP A 32 15.46 -22.48 -26.79
N PRO A 33 15.49 -22.47 -28.14
CA PRO A 33 15.30 -21.25 -28.92
C PRO A 33 13.98 -20.53 -28.61
N LYS A 34 12.96 -21.25 -28.11
CA LYS A 34 11.70 -20.64 -27.67
C LYS A 34 11.87 -19.68 -26.50
N ILE A 35 12.94 -19.78 -25.71
CA ILE A 35 13.21 -18.84 -24.61
C ILE A 35 13.47 -17.45 -25.18
N ASP A 36 14.29 -17.35 -26.23
CA ASP A 36 14.58 -16.08 -26.88
C ASP A 36 13.32 -15.52 -27.58
N GLU A 37 12.54 -16.38 -28.25
CA GLU A 37 11.26 -15.98 -28.88
C GLU A 37 10.26 -15.43 -27.86
N VAL A 38 10.12 -16.11 -26.71
CA VAL A 38 9.24 -15.65 -25.62
C VAL A 38 9.77 -14.36 -25.02
N GLU A 39 11.08 -14.25 -24.77
CA GLU A 39 11.68 -13.05 -24.20
C GLU A 39 11.47 -11.82 -25.09
N GLU A 40 11.63 -11.97 -26.40
CA GLU A 40 11.41 -10.90 -27.38
C GLU A 40 9.93 -10.47 -27.46
N ALA A 41 9.00 -11.39 -27.17
CA ALA A 41 7.57 -11.07 -27.07
C ALA A 41 7.19 -10.35 -25.75
N LEU A 42 8.07 -10.33 -24.74
CA LEU A 42 7.80 -9.65 -23.47
C LEU A 42 8.05 -8.13 -23.58
N PRO A 43 7.43 -7.31 -22.72
CA PRO A 43 7.64 -5.85 -22.71
C PRO A 43 9.06 -5.38 -22.34
N SER A 44 10.01 -6.30 -22.10
CA SER A 44 11.38 -6.04 -21.61
C SER A 44 11.48 -5.11 -20.38
N ALA A 45 10.42 -5.00 -19.60
CA ALA A 45 10.33 -4.05 -18.49
C ALA A 45 11.16 -4.46 -17.26
N ASN A 46 11.50 -5.74 -17.10
CA ASN A 46 12.28 -6.27 -15.97
C ASN A 46 11.79 -5.85 -14.56
N CYS A 47 10.50 -5.53 -14.43
CA CYS A 47 9.91 -4.93 -13.23
C CYS A 47 9.69 -5.90 -12.04
N GLY A 48 9.94 -7.19 -12.21
CA GLY A 48 9.73 -8.18 -11.15
C GLY A 48 8.28 -8.52 -10.81
N GLY A 49 7.28 -7.89 -11.45
CA GLY A 49 5.88 -8.03 -11.06
C GLY A 49 5.26 -9.41 -11.23
N CYS A 50 5.85 -10.26 -12.07
CA CYS A 50 5.47 -11.67 -12.22
C CYS A 50 6.16 -12.60 -11.19
N GLY A 51 6.99 -12.07 -10.29
CA GLY A 51 7.74 -12.84 -9.30
C GLY A 51 9.11 -13.35 -9.77
N PHE A 52 9.50 -13.05 -11.01
CA PHE A 52 10.79 -13.41 -11.59
C PHE A 52 11.72 -12.18 -11.65
N PRO A 53 13.04 -12.34 -11.47
CA PRO A 53 13.99 -11.23 -11.43
C PRO A 53 14.12 -10.44 -12.74
N GLY A 54 13.58 -10.94 -13.85
CA GLY A 54 13.61 -10.29 -15.15
C GLY A 54 12.80 -11.03 -16.21
N CYS A 55 12.67 -10.42 -17.39
CA CYS A 55 11.94 -10.96 -18.53
C CYS A 55 12.54 -12.30 -19.00
N ARG A 56 13.88 -12.41 -19.08
CA ARG A 56 14.60 -13.66 -19.38
C ARG A 56 14.19 -14.80 -18.45
N ALA A 57 14.25 -14.57 -17.14
CA ALA A 57 13.93 -15.59 -16.14
C ALA A 57 12.45 -16.04 -16.21
N TYR A 58 11.53 -15.12 -16.55
CA TYR A 58 10.14 -15.46 -16.81
C TYR A 58 9.98 -16.27 -18.10
N ALA A 59 10.70 -15.93 -19.17
CA ALA A 59 10.70 -16.68 -20.43
C ALA A 59 11.21 -18.12 -20.23
N GLU A 60 12.31 -18.30 -19.50
CA GLU A 60 12.82 -19.62 -19.14
C GLU A 60 11.79 -20.43 -18.33
N ALA A 61 11.14 -19.80 -17.36
CA ALA A 61 10.14 -20.45 -16.52
C ALA A 61 8.87 -20.85 -17.29
N THR A 62 8.41 -20.01 -18.22
CA THR A 62 7.23 -20.28 -19.06
C THR A 62 7.50 -21.39 -20.07
N VAL A 63 8.66 -21.37 -20.76
CA VAL A 63 9.07 -22.46 -21.66
C VAL A 63 9.20 -23.77 -20.89
N LYS A 64 9.82 -23.74 -19.71
CA LYS A 64 9.94 -24.93 -18.86
C LYS A 64 8.57 -25.44 -18.42
N ALA A 65 7.66 -24.57 -17.98
CA ALA A 65 6.31 -24.96 -17.58
C ALA A 65 5.52 -25.56 -18.74
N ALA A 66 5.65 -25.00 -19.94
CA ALA A 66 5.04 -25.56 -21.14
C ALA A 66 5.53 -26.98 -21.44
N LYS A 67 6.83 -27.25 -21.27
CA LYS A 67 7.39 -28.60 -21.46
C LYS A 67 6.98 -29.59 -20.36
N ASP A 68 7.11 -29.17 -19.10
CA ASP A 68 6.97 -30.06 -17.95
C ASP A 68 5.50 -30.34 -17.61
N LYS A 69 4.62 -29.34 -17.80
CA LYS A 69 3.22 -29.37 -17.36
C LYS A 69 2.21 -29.24 -18.49
N GLY A 70 2.62 -28.77 -19.67
CA GLY A 70 1.70 -28.46 -20.76
C GLY A 70 0.71 -27.35 -20.43
N SER A 71 1.05 -26.46 -19.48
CA SER A 71 0.17 -25.39 -19.01
C SER A 71 0.97 -24.19 -18.51
N LEU A 72 0.44 -22.98 -18.71
CA LEU A 72 0.95 -21.71 -18.20
C LEU A 72 0.18 -21.21 -16.98
N GLU A 73 -0.59 -22.08 -16.32
CA GLU A 73 -1.37 -21.72 -15.13
C GLU A 73 -0.47 -21.12 -14.04
N GLY A 74 -0.86 -19.94 -13.54
CA GLY A 74 -0.10 -19.18 -12.55
C GLY A 74 1.09 -18.40 -13.10
N LEU A 75 1.30 -18.37 -14.42
CA LEU A 75 2.36 -17.59 -15.07
C LEU A 75 1.75 -16.50 -15.96
N ASN A 76 1.71 -15.27 -15.47
CA ASN A 76 1.25 -14.13 -16.25
C ASN A 76 2.20 -12.93 -16.08
N CYS A 77 2.49 -12.24 -17.19
CA CYS A 77 3.17 -10.96 -17.15
C CYS A 77 2.13 -9.86 -16.85
N PRO A 78 2.16 -9.20 -15.67
CA PRO A 78 1.16 -8.17 -15.35
C PRO A 78 1.27 -6.97 -16.30
N VAL A 79 2.48 -6.62 -16.73
CA VAL A 79 2.74 -5.48 -17.64
C VAL A 79 2.22 -5.75 -19.04
N GLY A 80 2.44 -6.96 -19.54
CA GLY A 80 2.02 -7.37 -20.88
C GLY A 80 0.54 -7.73 -20.97
N GLY A 81 -0.09 -8.08 -19.85
CA GLY A 81 -1.51 -8.44 -19.79
C GLY A 81 -1.86 -9.64 -20.68
N ASN A 82 -3.11 -9.68 -21.12
CA ASN A 82 -3.63 -10.77 -21.95
C ASN A 82 -3.00 -10.79 -23.35
N ASP A 83 -2.62 -9.65 -23.91
CA ASP A 83 -2.04 -9.55 -25.26
C ASP A 83 -0.69 -10.31 -25.34
N VAL A 84 0.18 -10.09 -24.36
CA VAL A 84 1.44 -10.82 -24.25
C VAL A 84 1.18 -12.28 -23.88
N ALA A 85 0.22 -12.56 -23.00
CA ALA A 85 -0.10 -13.93 -22.62
C ALA A 85 -0.56 -14.78 -23.83
N GLN A 86 -1.39 -14.21 -24.71
CA GLN A 86 -1.80 -14.86 -25.97
C GLN A 86 -0.63 -15.06 -26.93
N THR A 87 0.24 -14.06 -27.07
CA THR A 87 1.43 -14.14 -27.93
C THR A 87 2.37 -15.25 -27.47
N VAL A 88 2.66 -15.32 -26.17
CA VAL A 88 3.47 -16.38 -25.55
C VAL A 88 2.80 -17.74 -25.70
N GLY A 89 1.47 -17.82 -25.51
CA GLY A 89 0.68 -19.03 -25.76
C GLY A 89 0.87 -19.56 -27.19
N ASN A 90 0.81 -18.68 -28.20
CA ASN A 90 1.01 -19.05 -29.61
C ASN A 90 2.42 -19.58 -29.88
N ILE A 91 3.47 -18.98 -29.31
CA ILE A 91 4.87 -19.46 -29.44
C ILE A 91 5.02 -20.86 -28.83
N LEU A 92 4.37 -21.09 -27.69
CA LEU A 92 4.45 -22.34 -26.94
C LEU A 92 3.47 -23.41 -27.42
N GLY A 93 2.49 -23.05 -28.26
CA GLY A 93 1.43 -23.94 -28.74
C GLY A 93 0.39 -24.28 -27.68
N LEU A 94 0.12 -23.35 -26.77
CA LEU A 94 -0.81 -23.49 -25.64
C LEU A 94 -1.93 -22.46 -25.74
N GLU A 95 -3.15 -22.88 -25.41
CA GLU A 95 -4.26 -21.95 -25.20
C GLU A 95 -4.14 -21.28 -23.83
N VAL A 96 -4.37 -19.96 -23.79
CA VAL A 96 -4.25 -19.15 -22.57
C VAL A 96 -5.59 -18.50 -22.26
N GLU A 97 -6.09 -18.72 -21.05
CA GLU A 97 -7.32 -18.09 -20.58
C GLU A 97 -7.08 -16.60 -20.29
N GLU A 98 -8.04 -15.77 -20.69
CA GLU A 98 -7.98 -14.34 -20.39
C GLU A 98 -8.17 -14.10 -18.88
N THR A 99 -7.25 -13.33 -18.32
CA THR A 99 -7.34 -12.89 -16.93
C THR A 99 -7.94 -11.50 -16.85
N ASP A 100 -8.67 -11.22 -15.77
CA ASP A 100 -9.20 -9.89 -15.57
C ASP A 100 -8.07 -8.88 -15.30
N PRO A 101 -8.11 -7.69 -15.91
CA PRO A 101 -7.10 -6.67 -15.65
C PRO A 101 -7.08 -6.29 -14.17
N MET A 102 -5.90 -5.99 -13.64
CA MET A 102 -5.71 -5.53 -12.27
C MET A 102 -5.26 -4.07 -12.23
N ILE A 103 -5.35 -3.43 -11.06
CA ILE A 103 -4.88 -2.08 -10.82
C ILE A 103 -4.54 -1.90 -9.33
N ALA A 104 -3.52 -1.10 -9.04
CA ALA A 104 -3.18 -0.74 -7.67
C ALA A 104 -4.26 0.16 -7.05
N VAL A 105 -4.61 -0.09 -5.80
CA VAL A 105 -5.48 0.78 -5.00
C VAL A 105 -4.80 1.16 -3.69
N ILE A 106 -5.06 2.39 -3.25
CA ILE A 106 -4.54 2.92 -1.99
C ILE A 106 -5.61 2.74 -0.92
N ARG A 107 -5.33 1.93 0.10
CA ARG A 107 -6.24 1.63 1.22
C ARG A 107 -6.03 2.56 2.41
N CYS A 108 -5.87 3.84 2.12
CA CYS A 108 -5.80 4.88 3.13
C CYS A 108 -6.53 6.12 2.63
N ASN A 109 -7.50 6.60 3.40
CA ASN A 109 -8.15 7.89 3.19
C ASN A 109 -7.81 8.90 4.32
N GLY A 110 -6.68 8.72 4.99
CA GLY A 110 -6.18 9.60 6.04
C GLY A 110 -5.57 10.88 5.49
N SER A 111 -6.32 11.61 4.66
CA SER A 111 -5.89 12.89 4.09
C SER A 111 -5.62 13.93 5.18
N ARG A 112 -4.99 15.05 4.83
CA ARG A 112 -4.78 16.21 5.73
C ARG A 112 -6.06 16.72 6.40
N THR A 113 -7.21 16.54 5.75
CA THR A 113 -8.54 16.88 6.29
C THR A 113 -9.09 15.80 7.23
N ASN A 114 -8.92 14.53 6.87
CA ASN A 114 -9.50 13.42 7.63
C ASN A 114 -8.64 12.99 8.83
N SER A 115 -7.33 13.22 8.75
CA SER A 115 -6.32 12.88 9.75
C SER A 115 -5.33 14.05 9.90
N PRO A 116 -5.76 15.19 10.49
CA PRO A 116 -4.93 16.38 10.59
C PRO A 116 -3.62 16.12 11.34
N GLY A 117 -2.54 16.77 10.88
CA GLY A 117 -1.22 16.66 11.48
C GLY A 117 -1.19 17.15 12.93
N LYS A 118 -0.61 16.34 13.81
CA LYS A 118 -0.38 16.65 15.23
C LYS A 118 1.09 16.90 15.53
N VAL A 119 1.96 16.39 14.67
CA VAL A 119 3.42 16.43 14.76
C VAL A 119 3.97 16.61 13.35
N THR A 120 5.10 17.29 13.23
CA THR A 120 5.82 17.47 11.96
C THR A 120 6.93 16.44 11.87
N TYR A 121 7.08 15.80 10.71
CA TYR A 121 8.20 14.91 10.46
C TYR A 121 9.41 15.70 9.95
N GLU A 122 10.52 15.64 10.69
CA GLU A 122 11.81 16.18 10.28
C GLU A 122 12.81 15.04 10.18
N GLY A 123 13.05 14.56 8.97
CA GLY A 123 13.91 13.40 8.71
C GLY A 123 14.12 13.13 7.23
N ALA A 124 14.71 11.98 6.92
CA ALA A 124 14.93 11.57 5.54
C ALA A 124 13.60 11.40 4.79
N THR A 125 13.52 11.90 3.56
CA THR A 125 12.34 11.81 2.70
C THR A 125 12.18 10.40 2.12
N SER A 126 11.79 9.45 2.98
CA SER A 126 11.44 8.09 2.59
C SER A 126 10.46 7.48 3.59
N CYS A 127 9.40 6.88 3.06
CA CYS A 127 8.41 6.11 3.82
C CYS A 127 9.09 4.97 4.59
N ALA A 128 10.07 4.27 4.00
CA ALA A 128 10.78 3.18 4.67
C ALA A 128 11.48 3.66 5.95
N PHE A 129 12.21 4.78 5.87
CA PHE A 129 12.87 5.38 7.04
C PHE A 129 11.87 5.92 8.06
N ALA A 130 10.87 6.68 7.60
CA ALA A 130 9.85 7.22 8.48
C ALA A 130 9.04 6.11 9.16
N HIS A 131 8.75 5.00 8.49
CA HIS A 131 7.99 3.89 9.06
C HIS A 131 8.62 3.36 10.37
N ALA A 132 9.95 3.26 10.41
CA ALA A 132 10.70 2.74 11.54
C ALA A 132 10.74 3.68 12.76
N LEU A 133 10.61 4.99 12.54
CA LEU A 133 10.83 6.01 13.58
C LEU A 133 9.56 6.78 13.94
N TYR A 134 8.54 6.72 13.08
CA TYR A 134 7.48 7.71 13.05
C TYR A 134 6.11 7.09 12.78
N SER A 135 5.14 7.42 13.65
CA SER A 135 3.77 6.93 13.56
C SER A 135 2.90 7.68 12.53
N GLY A 136 3.46 8.62 11.77
CA GLY A 136 2.74 9.48 10.83
C GLY A 136 2.21 10.77 11.47
N GLU A 137 2.04 11.82 10.66
CA GLU A 137 1.65 13.17 11.12
C GLU A 137 0.32 13.19 11.87
N GLY A 138 -0.67 12.43 11.40
CA GLY A 138 -1.97 12.29 12.07
C GLY A 138 -1.97 11.38 13.31
N GLY A 139 -0.84 10.76 13.63
CA GLY A 139 -0.68 9.79 14.72
C GLY A 139 -1.21 8.38 14.42
N CYS A 140 -1.53 8.08 13.17
CA CYS A 140 -2.01 6.76 12.74
C CYS A 140 -0.85 5.87 12.28
N GLN A 141 -0.49 4.86 13.08
CA GLN A 141 0.59 3.90 12.80
C GLN A 141 0.36 3.02 11.54
N PHE A 142 -0.80 3.10 10.91
CA PHE A 142 -1.14 2.31 9.73
C PHE A 142 -1.36 3.17 8.48
N GLY A 143 -1.39 4.50 8.64
CA GLY A 143 -1.71 5.42 7.57
C GLY A 143 -0.58 5.61 6.56
N CYS A 144 -0.90 6.24 5.44
CA CYS A 144 0.10 6.78 4.53
C CYS A 144 0.98 7.80 5.26
N LEU A 145 2.29 7.75 5.00
CA LEU A 145 3.27 8.69 5.56
C LEU A 145 3.46 9.94 4.68
N GLY A 146 3.02 9.90 3.43
CA GLY A 146 3.08 11.04 2.51
C GLY A 146 4.47 11.33 1.89
N LEU A 147 5.44 10.41 2.01
CA LEU A 147 6.82 10.60 1.53
C LEU A 147 7.12 9.98 0.15
N ALA A 148 6.10 9.47 -0.54
CA ALA A 148 6.15 9.14 -1.97
C ALA A 148 7.03 7.98 -2.46
N ASP A 149 7.52 7.06 -1.62
CA ASP A 149 8.26 5.85 -2.09
C ASP A 149 7.46 5.02 -3.14
N CYS A 150 6.12 5.06 -3.08
CA CYS A 150 5.27 4.42 -4.08
C CYS A 150 5.26 5.13 -5.45
N VAL A 151 5.54 6.44 -5.47
CA VAL A 151 5.73 7.23 -6.70
C VAL A 151 7.12 6.95 -7.26
N ASP A 152 8.14 6.99 -6.41
CA ASP A 152 9.54 6.76 -6.83
C ASP A 152 9.77 5.35 -7.39
N SER A 153 9.01 4.37 -6.92
CA SER A 153 9.04 2.98 -7.43
C SER A 153 8.20 2.75 -8.69
N CYS A 154 7.52 3.76 -9.23
CA CYS A 154 6.62 3.61 -10.36
C CYS A 154 7.28 4.03 -11.68
N ASP A 155 7.77 3.07 -12.45
CA ASP A 155 8.35 3.32 -13.78
C ASP A 155 7.31 3.69 -14.86
N PHE A 156 6.02 3.53 -14.57
CA PHE A 156 4.91 3.71 -15.52
C PHE A 156 4.20 5.05 -15.38
N ASP A 157 4.70 5.95 -14.50
CA ASP A 157 4.07 7.25 -14.24
C ASP A 157 2.59 7.11 -13.83
N ALA A 158 2.29 6.05 -13.06
CA ALA A 158 0.93 5.65 -12.73
C ALA A 158 0.45 6.16 -11.37
N ILE A 159 1.36 6.66 -10.53
CA ILE A 159 1.07 7.11 -9.17
C ILE A 159 1.62 8.51 -8.97
N HIS A 160 0.81 9.43 -8.44
CA HIS A 160 1.24 10.78 -8.08
C HIS A 160 0.77 11.15 -6.69
N MET A 161 1.54 11.99 -5.99
CA MET A 161 1.08 12.57 -4.74
C MET A 161 0.12 13.73 -5.01
N ASN A 162 -1.10 13.63 -4.49
CA ASN A 162 -2.02 14.75 -4.49
C ASN A 162 -1.60 15.75 -3.40
N THR A 163 -1.31 16.99 -3.81
CA THR A 163 -0.81 18.06 -2.93
C THR A 163 -1.85 18.55 -1.92
N GLU A 164 -3.14 18.42 -2.23
CA GLU A 164 -4.24 18.82 -1.35
C GLU A 164 -4.50 17.76 -0.28
N THR A 165 -4.63 16.50 -0.70
CA THR A 165 -4.96 15.39 0.23
C THR A 165 -3.74 14.89 0.98
N GLY A 166 -2.55 15.01 0.39
CA GLY A 166 -1.29 14.42 0.89
C GLY A 166 -1.22 12.90 0.69
N LEU A 167 -2.06 12.34 -0.18
CA LEU A 167 -2.14 10.91 -0.44
C LEU A 167 -1.74 10.58 -1.89
N PRO A 168 -1.21 9.38 -2.15
CA PRO A 168 -0.97 8.92 -3.51
C PRO A 168 -2.29 8.62 -4.23
N GLU A 169 -2.35 8.96 -5.51
CA GLU A 169 -3.46 8.68 -6.42
C GLU A 169 -2.96 7.88 -7.61
N VAL A 170 -3.69 6.83 -7.96
CA VAL A 170 -3.35 5.90 -9.04
C VAL A 170 -4.20 6.20 -10.27
N ASN A 171 -3.56 6.40 -11.42
CA ASN A 171 -4.21 6.66 -12.71
C ASN A 171 -4.37 5.37 -13.54
N ASP A 172 -4.84 5.52 -14.79
CA ASP A 172 -5.13 4.43 -15.71
C ASP A 172 -3.90 3.82 -16.39
N LYS A 173 -2.71 4.44 -16.29
CA LYS A 173 -1.42 3.90 -16.77
C LYS A 173 -0.91 2.76 -15.89
N CYS A 174 -1.54 2.48 -14.76
CA CYS A 174 -1.13 1.40 -13.87
C CYS A 174 -1.20 0.04 -14.57
N THR A 175 -0.05 -0.62 -14.66
CA THR A 175 0.12 -1.95 -15.27
C THR A 175 0.03 -3.10 -14.25
N ALA A 176 -0.36 -2.80 -13.00
CA ALA A 176 -0.42 -3.76 -11.90
C ALA A 176 0.87 -4.56 -11.65
N CYS A 177 2.05 -3.97 -11.91
CA CYS A 177 3.35 -4.61 -11.68
C CYS A 177 3.66 -4.87 -10.19
N GLY A 178 2.96 -4.20 -9.26
CA GLY A 178 3.14 -4.42 -7.82
C GLY A 178 4.37 -3.75 -7.19
N ALA A 179 5.20 -3.01 -7.95
CA ALA A 179 6.37 -2.32 -7.40
C ALA A 179 6.01 -1.39 -6.22
N CYS A 180 4.93 -0.62 -6.36
CA CYS A 180 4.40 0.23 -5.30
C CYS A 180 3.88 -0.53 -4.06
N VAL A 181 3.41 -1.78 -4.23
CA VAL A 181 2.97 -2.64 -3.11
C VAL A 181 4.18 -3.00 -2.27
N THR A 182 5.25 -3.46 -2.91
CA THR A 182 6.52 -3.80 -2.26
C THR A 182 7.20 -2.58 -1.63
N ALA A 183 7.16 -1.42 -2.30
CA ALA A 183 7.78 -0.19 -1.82
C ALA A 183 7.06 0.42 -0.61
N CYS A 184 5.78 0.09 -0.36
CA CYS A 184 5.03 0.67 0.73
C CYS A 184 5.28 -0.08 2.05
N PRO A 185 6.04 0.47 3.02
CA PRO A 185 6.34 -0.24 4.27
C PRO A 185 5.13 -0.35 5.21
N ARG A 186 4.02 0.33 4.90
CA ARG A 186 2.78 0.28 5.68
C ARG A 186 1.75 -0.69 5.09
N ASP A 187 2.08 -1.38 4.00
CA ASP A 187 1.21 -2.34 3.30
C ASP A 187 -0.20 -1.78 2.99
N ILE A 188 -0.27 -0.49 2.64
CA ILE A 188 -1.56 0.17 2.36
C ILE A 188 -1.97 0.05 0.89
N ILE A 189 -1.07 -0.40 0.02
CA ILE A 189 -1.31 -0.52 -1.42
C ILE A 189 -1.55 -1.99 -1.72
N GLU A 190 -2.60 -2.30 -2.48
CA GLU A 190 -2.87 -3.65 -2.94
C GLU A 190 -3.32 -3.64 -4.40
N LEU A 191 -3.06 -4.73 -5.12
CA LEU A 191 -3.60 -4.94 -6.46
C LEU A 191 -5.02 -5.50 -6.35
N ARG A 192 -5.95 -4.94 -7.12
CA ARG A 192 -7.33 -5.42 -7.20
C ARG A 192 -7.77 -5.53 -8.64
N LYS A 193 -8.75 -6.39 -8.89
CA LYS A 193 -9.43 -6.50 -10.18
C LYS A 193 -10.02 -5.14 -10.60
N LYS A 194 -9.67 -4.73 -11.81
CA LYS A 194 -10.23 -3.58 -12.53
C LYS A 194 -11.61 -3.99 -13.03
N GLY A 195 -12.65 -3.63 -12.27
CA GLY A 195 -14.02 -3.95 -12.62
C GLY A 195 -14.46 -3.28 -13.94
N PRO A 196 -15.65 -3.62 -14.46
CA PRO A 196 -16.14 -3.03 -15.71
C PRO A 196 -16.18 -1.50 -15.66
N LYS A 197 -15.53 -0.83 -16.62
CA LYS A 197 -15.31 0.63 -16.63
C LYS A 197 -14.52 1.15 -15.43
N ASP A 198 -13.51 0.38 -15.01
CA ASP A 198 -12.62 0.71 -13.89
C ASP A 198 -13.35 0.93 -12.55
N LYS A 199 -14.47 0.24 -12.36
CA LYS A 199 -15.27 0.31 -11.13
C LYS A 199 -14.61 -0.47 -10.00
N LYS A 200 -14.46 0.16 -8.85
CA LYS A 200 -13.77 -0.43 -7.69
C LYS A 200 -14.52 -0.11 -6.40
N ILE A 201 -14.72 -1.12 -5.55
CA ILE A 201 -15.21 -0.93 -4.17
C ILE A 201 -14.23 -1.62 -3.22
N PHE A 202 -13.73 -0.86 -2.26
CA PHE A 202 -12.78 -1.36 -1.27
C PHE A 202 -12.84 -0.52 0.01
N VAL A 203 -12.32 -1.08 1.10
CA VAL A 203 -12.16 -0.35 2.36
C VAL A 203 -10.89 0.49 2.28
N SER A 204 -11.03 1.81 2.26
CA SER A 204 -9.95 2.79 2.21
C SER A 204 -9.38 3.08 3.61
N CYS A 205 -9.07 2.01 4.33
CA CYS A 205 -8.47 2.02 5.65
C CYS A 205 -7.77 0.68 5.89
N VAL A 206 -6.63 0.72 6.58
CA VAL A 206 -5.90 -0.46 7.07
C VAL A 206 -5.62 -0.40 8.58
N ASN A 207 -6.16 0.60 9.29
CA ASN A 207 -6.02 0.72 10.74
C ASN A 207 -6.66 -0.49 11.44
N LYS A 208 -5.90 -1.15 12.32
CA LYS A 208 -6.28 -2.35 13.09
C LYS A 208 -6.58 -2.06 14.58
N GLU A 209 -6.58 -0.78 14.97
CA GLU A 209 -6.92 -0.33 16.30
C GLU A 209 -8.42 -0.40 16.55
N LYS A 210 -8.80 -0.43 17.83
CA LYS A 210 -10.20 -0.28 18.23
C LYS A 210 -10.74 1.09 17.79
N GLY A 211 -12.04 1.15 17.55
CA GLY A 211 -12.67 2.31 16.90
C GLY A 211 -12.47 3.66 17.60
N ALA A 212 -12.38 3.72 18.93
CA ALA A 212 -12.17 4.98 19.65
C ALA A 212 -10.76 5.57 19.44
N PRO A 213 -9.66 4.81 19.66
CA PRO A 213 -8.31 5.23 19.26
C PRO A 213 -8.21 5.61 17.77
N ALA A 214 -8.75 4.77 16.88
CA ALA A 214 -8.69 5.01 15.44
C ALA A 214 -9.37 6.34 15.06
N LYS A 215 -10.57 6.61 15.60
CA LYS A 215 -11.29 7.87 15.36
C LYS A 215 -10.65 9.11 15.95
N LYS A 216 -9.86 8.99 17.01
CA LYS A 216 -9.08 10.10 17.57
C LYS A 216 -7.99 10.57 16.60
N ASN A 217 -7.49 9.68 15.76
CA ASN A 217 -6.45 9.98 14.77
C ASN A 217 -7.03 10.26 13.38
N CYS A 218 -8.14 9.61 13.00
CA CYS A 218 -8.73 9.78 11.67
C CYS A 218 -10.26 9.67 11.72
N ILE A 219 -10.96 10.70 11.24
CA ILE A 219 -12.44 10.78 11.32
C ILE A 219 -13.15 9.73 10.43
N VAL A 220 -12.48 9.27 9.36
CA VAL A 220 -12.99 8.27 8.40
C VAL A 220 -12.44 6.87 8.64
N ALA A 221 -11.78 6.62 9.77
CA ALA A 221 -11.22 5.32 10.08
C ALA A 221 -12.31 4.22 10.10
N CYS A 222 -11.97 3.02 9.62
CA CYS A 222 -12.81 1.86 9.85
C CYS A 222 -12.81 1.53 11.34
N ILE A 223 -14.00 1.27 11.89
CA ILE A 223 -14.20 0.94 13.31
C ILE A 223 -14.61 -0.52 13.54
N GLY A 224 -14.60 -1.35 12.49
CA GLY A 224 -14.91 -2.78 12.59
C GLY A 224 -16.35 -3.10 13.00
N CYS A 225 -17.33 -2.23 12.69
CA CYS A 225 -18.70 -2.33 13.24
C CYS A 225 -19.58 -3.48 12.70
N GLY A 226 -19.16 -4.25 11.69
CA GLY A 226 -19.97 -5.36 11.17
C GLY A 226 -21.09 -4.99 10.20
N LYS A 227 -21.42 -3.72 10.02
CA LYS A 227 -22.58 -3.33 9.19
C LYS A 227 -22.42 -3.69 7.71
N CYS A 228 -21.22 -3.52 7.17
CA CYS A 228 -20.94 -3.85 5.77
C CYS A 228 -21.02 -5.36 5.52
N ASP A 229 -20.49 -6.15 6.44
CA ASP A 229 -20.56 -7.62 6.41
C ASP A 229 -22.01 -8.11 6.41
N LYS A 230 -22.83 -7.64 7.36
CA LYS A 230 -24.25 -8.02 7.47
C LYS A 230 -25.12 -7.70 6.25
N VAL A 231 -24.74 -6.72 5.42
CA VAL A 231 -25.51 -6.35 4.22
C VAL A 231 -24.99 -7.04 2.95
N CYS A 232 -23.86 -7.76 3.05
CA CYS A 232 -23.28 -8.44 1.92
C CYS A 232 -23.97 -9.79 1.71
N ASN A 233 -24.62 -9.97 0.57
CA ASN A 233 -25.29 -11.23 0.21
C ASN A 233 -24.33 -12.24 -0.47
N PHE A 234 -23.04 -11.91 -0.54
CA PHE A 234 -22.03 -12.65 -1.31
C PHE A 234 -20.85 -13.12 -0.45
N ASP A 235 -20.94 -12.95 0.88
CA ASP A 235 -19.88 -13.30 1.84
C ASP A 235 -18.49 -12.79 1.42
N ALA A 236 -18.47 -11.61 0.79
CA ALA A 236 -17.28 -10.98 0.24
C ALA A 236 -16.56 -10.09 1.26
N ILE A 237 -17.06 -9.99 2.49
CA ILE A 237 -16.53 -9.06 3.50
C ILE A 237 -16.12 -9.88 4.72
N THR A 238 -14.89 -9.66 5.17
CA THR A 238 -14.34 -10.30 6.38
C THR A 238 -13.95 -9.20 7.34
N ILE A 239 -14.16 -9.43 8.64
CA ILE A 239 -13.73 -8.51 9.69
C ILE A 239 -12.67 -9.19 10.54
N THR A 240 -11.49 -8.58 10.59
CA THR A 240 -10.35 -9.08 11.36
C THR A 240 -9.67 -7.90 12.03
N SER A 241 -9.39 -8.02 13.34
CA SER A 241 -8.70 -6.97 14.12
C SER A 241 -9.34 -5.58 13.96
N PHE A 242 -10.66 -5.49 14.15
CA PHE A 242 -11.43 -4.24 14.05
C PHE A 242 -11.38 -3.55 12.67
N LEU A 243 -10.94 -4.26 11.64
CA LEU A 243 -10.86 -3.80 10.26
C LEU A 243 -11.72 -4.67 9.34
N ALA A 244 -12.51 -4.04 8.49
CA ALA A 244 -13.20 -4.73 7.40
C ALA A 244 -12.28 -4.86 6.18
N TYR A 245 -12.30 -6.03 5.55
CA TYR A 245 -11.69 -6.31 4.26
C TYR A 245 -12.76 -6.76 3.28
N ILE A 246 -12.72 -6.25 2.05
CA ILE A 246 -13.60 -6.67 0.97
C ILE A 246 -12.76 -7.49 0.01
N ASP A 247 -13.12 -8.75 -0.18
CA ASP A 247 -12.58 -9.64 -1.21
C ASP A 247 -13.15 -9.24 -2.57
N PHE A 248 -12.27 -8.84 -3.49
CA PHE A 248 -12.68 -8.41 -4.83
C PHE A 248 -13.03 -9.57 -5.77
N THR A 249 -12.66 -10.81 -5.43
CA THR A 249 -13.02 -12.00 -6.23
C THR A 249 -14.49 -12.35 -6.07
N LYS A 250 -15.04 -12.13 -4.87
CA LYS A 250 -16.45 -12.40 -4.52
C LYS A 250 -17.35 -11.17 -4.68
N CYS A 251 -16.80 -9.97 -4.60
CA CYS A 251 -17.58 -8.74 -4.63
C CYS A 251 -18.18 -8.46 -6.02
N THR A 252 -19.51 -8.38 -6.09
CA THR A 252 -20.25 -8.05 -7.32
C THR A 252 -20.45 -6.55 -7.56
N LEU A 253 -19.77 -5.69 -6.80
CA LEU A 253 -19.84 -4.23 -6.93
C LEU A 253 -21.25 -3.63 -6.73
N CYS A 254 -22.08 -4.26 -5.90
CA CYS A 254 -23.48 -3.88 -5.68
C CYS A 254 -23.71 -2.61 -4.84
N ARG A 255 -22.66 -1.96 -4.33
CA ARG A 255 -22.70 -0.67 -3.62
C ARG A 255 -23.47 -0.61 -2.29
N LYS A 256 -24.05 -1.72 -1.79
CA LYS A 256 -24.81 -1.74 -0.53
C LYS A 256 -23.95 -1.45 0.71
N CYS A 257 -22.72 -1.98 0.74
CA CYS A 257 -21.80 -1.80 1.87
C CYS A 257 -21.41 -0.33 2.11
N VAL A 258 -21.29 0.46 1.03
CA VAL A 258 -20.95 1.89 1.10
C VAL A 258 -22.05 2.69 1.79
N GLU A 259 -23.34 2.35 1.58
CA GLU A 259 -24.46 3.10 2.21
C GLU A 259 -24.53 2.92 3.72
N VAL A 260 -24.12 1.75 4.22
CA VAL A 260 -24.27 1.39 5.63
C VAL A 260 -23.04 1.76 6.46
N CYS A 261 -21.95 2.21 5.83
CA CYS A 261 -20.71 2.54 6.51
C CYS A 261 -20.84 3.88 7.26
N PRO A 262 -20.84 3.89 8.61
CA PRO A 262 -21.06 5.11 9.38
C PRO A 262 -19.87 6.07 9.35
N THR A 263 -18.69 5.63 8.91
CA THR A 263 -17.47 6.43 8.84
C THR A 263 -17.06 6.78 7.41
N ASN A 264 -17.84 6.37 6.40
CA ASN A 264 -17.51 6.53 4.98
C ASN A 264 -16.12 5.96 4.62
N SER A 265 -15.65 4.93 5.33
CA SER A 265 -14.35 4.29 5.10
C SER A 265 -14.33 3.37 3.88
N ILE A 266 -15.46 3.17 3.19
CA ILE A 266 -15.56 2.31 2.01
C ILE A 266 -15.71 3.22 0.80
N HIS A 267 -14.75 3.15 -0.11
CA HIS A 267 -14.71 3.98 -1.30
C HIS A 267 -15.33 3.27 -2.49
N GLU A 268 -15.97 4.05 -3.35
CA GLU A 268 -16.52 3.60 -4.63
C GLU A 268 -15.96 4.49 -5.74
N ILE A 269 -15.14 3.92 -6.62
CA ILE A 269 -14.44 4.65 -7.69
C ILE A 269 -15.10 4.36 -9.03
N ASN A 270 -15.24 5.39 -9.88
CA ASN A 270 -15.85 5.32 -11.22
C ASN A 270 -17.31 4.84 -11.25
N PHE A 271 -18.05 5.10 -10.17
CA PHE A 271 -19.49 4.92 -10.16
C PHE A 271 -20.22 6.22 -10.46
N ARG A 272 -21.38 6.12 -11.12
CA ARG A 272 -22.27 7.26 -11.26
C ARG A 272 -22.67 7.78 -9.87
N PRO A 273 -22.70 9.11 -9.67
CA PRO A 273 -23.20 9.70 -8.43
C PRO A 273 -24.57 9.11 -8.08
N ARG A 274 -24.78 8.82 -6.80
CA ARG A 274 -26.10 8.36 -6.36
C ARG A 274 -27.04 9.55 -6.40
N LYS A 275 -28.29 9.32 -6.79
CA LYS A 275 -29.35 10.31 -6.57
C LYS A 275 -29.44 10.55 -5.06
N PRO A 276 -29.36 11.80 -4.57
CA PRO A 276 -29.50 12.07 -3.15
C PRO A 276 -30.84 11.52 -2.67
N LYS A 277 -30.82 10.68 -1.62
CA LYS A 277 -32.05 10.31 -0.93
C LYS A 277 -32.57 11.58 -0.26
N PRO A 278 -33.88 11.89 -0.34
CA PRO A 278 -34.44 13.02 0.40
C PRO A 278 -34.08 12.84 1.88
N GLU A 279 -33.41 13.85 2.47
CA GLU A 279 -33.10 13.86 3.88
C GLU A 279 -34.41 13.73 4.65
N LYS A 280 -34.60 12.58 5.30
CA LYS A 280 -35.61 12.50 6.35
C LYS A 280 -35.14 13.44 7.46
N PRO A 281 -35.94 14.44 7.87
CA PRO A 281 -35.57 15.36 8.92
C PRO A 281 -35.09 14.55 10.13
N LYS A 282 -33.89 14.86 10.62
CA LYS A 282 -33.45 14.39 11.92
C LYS A 282 -34.47 14.95 12.92
N VAL A 283 -35.35 14.08 13.40
CA VAL A 283 -36.23 14.40 14.53
C VAL A 283 -35.31 14.61 15.72
N VAL A 284 -35.02 15.88 16.00
CA VAL A 284 -34.48 16.30 17.28
C VAL A 284 -35.55 15.94 18.29
N ALA A 285 -35.30 14.92 19.11
CA ALA A 285 -36.15 14.61 20.24
C ALA A 285 -36.19 15.85 21.16
N PRO A 286 -37.37 16.40 21.47
CA PRO A 286 -37.47 17.53 22.38
C PRO A 286 -37.11 17.08 23.79
N SER A 287 -36.09 17.72 24.36
CA SER A 287 -35.83 17.74 25.80
C SER A 287 -37.00 18.44 26.49
N VAL A 288 -37.79 17.69 27.25
CA VAL A 288 -38.84 18.24 28.11
C VAL A 288 -38.22 18.53 29.47
N ASP A 289 -38.02 19.81 29.76
CA ASP A 289 -37.83 20.34 31.10
C ASP A 289 -39.17 20.33 31.85
N THR A 290 -39.18 19.91 33.12
CA THR A 290 -40.27 20.24 34.04
C THR A 290 -39.70 20.51 35.44
N PRO A 291 -39.95 21.69 36.05
CA PRO A 291 -39.43 22.06 37.36
C PRO A 291 -40.39 21.77 38.54
N GLY A 292 -39.86 21.18 39.61
CA GLY A 292 -40.07 21.53 41.03
C GLY A 292 -41.28 20.98 41.81
N VAL A 293 -41.02 20.36 42.99
CA VAL A 293 -41.41 20.78 44.37
C VAL A 293 -41.12 19.64 45.40
N LYS A 294 -40.99 19.99 46.70
CA LYS A 294 -40.08 19.55 47.78
C LYS A 294 -40.57 18.41 48.74
N LYS A 295 -39.59 17.59 49.23
CA LYS A 295 -39.16 17.17 50.62
C LYS A 295 -40.19 17.11 51.79
N PRO A 296 -40.18 16.10 52.73
CA PRO A 296 -39.33 16.09 53.98
C PRO A 296 -38.85 14.70 54.53
N THR A 297 -37.59 14.58 55.00
CA THR A 297 -37.05 14.42 56.41
C THR A 297 -36.83 12.94 56.81
N ASN A 298 -35.75 12.45 57.45
CA ASN A 298 -34.94 12.80 58.65
C ASN A 298 -33.44 12.42 58.42
N GLU A 299 -32.41 13.16 58.88
CA GLU A 299 -31.73 13.12 60.22
C GLU A 299 -31.18 11.71 60.57
N GLU A 300 -29.93 11.44 60.98
CA GLU A 300 -28.81 12.19 61.59
C GLU A 300 -27.57 11.23 61.49
N SER A 301 -26.30 11.62 61.31
CA SER A 301 -25.45 12.09 62.41
C SER A 301 -23.98 12.36 62.00
N ALA A 302 -23.47 13.47 62.57
CA ALA A 302 -22.13 13.76 63.10
C ALA A 302 -20.85 13.80 62.22
N LYS A 303 -20.33 15.04 62.11
CA LYS A 303 -18.98 15.56 61.71
C LYS A 303 -18.00 15.48 62.92
N PRO A 304 -16.79 16.11 62.95
CA PRO A 304 -15.80 16.49 61.91
C PRO A 304 -14.33 16.20 62.33
N SER A 305 -13.35 16.42 61.45
CA SER A 305 -12.04 16.96 61.89
C SER A 305 -11.32 17.76 60.79
N GLU A 306 -10.77 18.90 61.22
CA GLU A 306 -10.04 19.90 60.44
C GLU A 306 -8.53 19.62 60.37
N GLN A 307 -7.94 20.08 59.25
CA GLN A 307 -6.60 20.62 58.98
C GLN A 307 -5.47 20.52 60.02
N LYS A 308 -4.24 20.25 59.51
CA LYS A 308 -3.03 21.00 59.89
C LYS A 308 -1.94 20.98 58.80
N LEU A 309 -1.26 22.12 58.70
CA LEU A 309 -0.23 22.58 57.77
C LEU A 309 1.18 22.39 58.37
N SER A 310 2.20 22.05 57.56
CA SER A 310 3.57 22.58 57.71
C SER A 310 4.52 22.21 56.55
N LYS A 311 5.29 23.21 56.09
CA LYS A 311 6.43 23.15 55.13
C LYS A 311 7.66 22.44 55.74
N PRO A 312 8.70 22.08 54.95
CA PRO A 312 9.86 22.98 54.70
C PRO A 312 10.44 22.79 53.27
N LYS A 313 11.45 23.46 52.71
CA LYS A 313 12.20 24.73 52.85
C LYS A 313 13.00 24.88 51.54
N ASP A 314 13.33 26.12 51.19
CA ASP A 314 14.02 26.58 49.99
C ASP A 314 15.48 26.07 49.84
N VAL A 315 15.93 25.88 48.59
CA VAL A 315 17.32 26.13 48.17
C VAL A 315 17.28 26.78 46.78
N GLU A 316 17.59 28.08 46.73
CA GLU A 316 17.96 28.82 45.53
C GLU A 316 19.30 28.31 44.97
N ASN A 317 19.43 28.26 43.64
CA ASN A 317 20.54 28.97 43.01
C ASN A 317 20.30 29.28 41.53
N THR A 318 20.66 30.52 41.21
CA THR A 318 20.76 31.29 39.95
C THR A 318 21.50 30.55 38.79
N ILE A 319 21.34 30.86 37.50
CA ILE A 319 21.96 32.01 36.79
C ILE A 319 21.36 32.21 35.36
N ALA A 320 20.96 33.47 35.11
CA ALA A 320 21.03 34.34 33.91
C ALA A 320 20.75 33.86 32.47
N GLU A 321 19.72 34.48 31.90
CA GLU A 321 19.54 34.75 30.46
C GLU A 321 20.56 35.81 29.97
N LYS A 322 21.01 35.70 28.71
CA LYS A 322 21.64 36.79 27.94
C LYS A 322 20.84 37.06 26.66
N PRO A 323 20.71 38.31 26.21
CA PRO A 323 19.89 38.68 25.05
C PRO A 323 20.65 38.53 23.73
N VAL A 324 19.89 38.29 22.65
CA VAL A 324 20.34 38.26 21.26
C VAL A 324 20.41 39.68 20.73
N GLU A 325 21.58 40.09 20.24
CA GLU A 325 21.80 41.40 19.61
C GLU A 325 22.00 41.23 18.09
N ASN A 326 21.28 42.05 17.33
CA ASN A 326 21.31 42.15 15.87
C ASN A 326 22.67 42.58 15.34
N ILE A 327 23.13 41.99 14.23
CA ILE A 327 24.10 42.64 13.33
C ILE A 327 23.66 42.46 11.88
N ASP A 328 23.32 43.60 11.28
CA ASP A 328 23.08 43.84 9.86
C ASP A 328 24.39 44.36 9.22
N LYS A 329 24.78 43.79 8.07
CA LYS A 329 25.49 44.39 6.90
C LYS A 329 26.94 44.93 6.95
N LYS A 330 27.61 44.61 5.81
CA LYS A 330 28.81 45.18 5.13
C LYS A 330 30.16 44.77 5.74
N GLU A 331 31.17 44.32 4.99
CA GLU A 331 31.61 44.58 3.61
C GLU A 331 31.98 43.30 2.84
#